data_AF-A0A1B3WN23-F1
#
_entry.id   AF-A0A1B3WN23-F1
#
_cell.length_a   1.000
_cell.length_b   1.000
_cell.length_c   1.000
_cell.angle_alpha   90.00
_cell.angle_beta   90.00
_cell.angle_gamma   90.00
#
_symmetry.space_group_name_H-M   'P 1'
#
loop_
_entity.id
_entity.type
_entity.pdbx_description
1 polymer ?
#
loop_
_entity_poly.entity_id
_entity_poly.type
_entity_poly.pdbx_seq_one_letter_code
_entity_poly.pdbx_strand_id
1 'polypeptide(L)'
;MKTRKLRCLLIGLALIGSGCGAAPTPDPIQSLSNATPNTERLVMFEETKEVWIRYNVAPEPGVIPPALLPAANEPESETSAPSPTLGSGAASPGFYTLQEGETAKCIARRYDLDWIKLYSMNGITYENEALIGTGKNLILPQNSHWLSDRYGERVSAPHPAQHPVVAGETLYSIACVYGDVTPEAIAVQNGLTSADQVVPGMTLSIP
;
A
#
# COMPACT_ATOMS: atom_id res chain seq x y z
N MET A 1 15.35 -67.02 -7.70
CA MET A 1 16.65 -67.23 -7.02
C MET A 1 17.72 -67.62 -8.03
N LYS A 2 18.66 -66.72 -8.34
CA LYS A 2 19.98 -67.10 -8.85
C LYS A 2 20.94 -65.92 -8.68
N THR A 3 21.70 -65.96 -7.60
CA THR A 3 22.84 -65.11 -7.31
C THR A 3 24.03 -65.56 -8.16
N ARG A 4 24.73 -64.62 -8.79
CA ARG A 4 26.12 -64.84 -9.23
C ARG A 4 26.95 -63.62 -8.84
N LYS A 5 27.70 -63.81 -7.75
CA LYS A 5 28.88 -63.03 -7.41
C LYS A 5 29.95 -63.35 -8.46
N LEU A 6 30.63 -62.34 -9.00
CA LEU A 6 31.96 -62.54 -9.59
C LEU A 6 32.86 -61.34 -9.33
N ARG A 7 34.13 -61.70 -9.13
CA ARG A 7 35.17 -61.04 -8.35
C ARG A 7 35.81 -59.84 -9.04
N CYS A 8 36.38 -58.97 -8.18
CA CYS A 8 37.34 -57.93 -8.47
C CYS A 8 38.45 -58.38 -9.44
N LEU A 9 38.73 -57.55 -10.44
CA LEU A 9 40.03 -57.45 -11.07
C LEU A 9 40.49 -55.99 -10.93
N LEU A 10 41.55 -55.79 -10.17
CA LEU A 10 42.31 -54.55 -10.07
C LEU A 10 43.09 -54.35 -11.38
N ILE A 11 42.84 -53.25 -12.09
CA ILE A 11 43.79 -52.65 -13.03
C ILE A 11 43.79 -51.15 -12.74
N GLY A 12 44.96 -50.65 -12.35
CA GLY A 12 45.18 -49.24 -12.07
C GLY A 12 45.54 -48.42 -13.32
N LEU A 13 45.57 -47.12 -13.06
CA LEU A 13 46.32 -46.08 -13.77
C LEU A 13 45.68 -45.47 -15.05
N ALA A 14 45.07 -44.29 -14.88
CA ALA A 14 45.41 -43.09 -15.65
C ALA A 14 44.68 -41.86 -15.06
N LEU A 15 45.48 -40.92 -14.54
CA LEU A 15 45.07 -39.55 -14.23
C LEU A 15 44.63 -38.83 -15.50
N ILE A 16 43.40 -38.33 -15.52
CA ILE A 16 43.02 -37.20 -16.38
C ILE A 16 42.12 -36.30 -15.55
N GLY A 17 42.66 -35.17 -15.11
CA GLY A 17 41.89 -34.11 -14.49
C GLY A 17 40.93 -33.53 -15.51
N SER A 18 39.64 -33.48 -15.17
CA SER A 18 38.66 -32.64 -15.84
C SER A 18 38.07 -31.73 -14.77
N GLY A 19 38.59 -30.51 -14.73
CA GLY A 19 38.02 -29.43 -13.93
C GLY A 19 36.59 -29.18 -14.40
N CYS A 20 35.64 -29.30 -13.48
CA CYS A 20 34.27 -28.87 -13.71
C CYS A 20 34.25 -27.34 -13.60
N GLY A 21 34.25 -26.66 -14.75
CA GLY A 21 34.07 -25.21 -14.83
C GLY A 21 32.69 -24.84 -14.29
N ALA A 22 32.65 -23.88 -13.37
CA ALA A 22 31.41 -23.25 -12.94
C ALA A 22 30.71 -22.61 -14.14
N ALA A 23 29.40 -22.83 -14.25
CA ALA A 23 28.56 -22.16 -15.25
C ALA A 23 28.65 -20.63 -15.07
N PRO A 24 28.64 -19.83 -16.16
CA PRO A 24 28.58 -18.39 -16.05
C PRO A 24 27.24 -17.98 -15.44
N THR A 25 27.29 -17.27 -14.32
CA THR A 25 26.16 -16.50 -13.79
C THR A 25 25.73 -15.46 -14.82
N PRO A 26 24.42 -15.27 -15.09
CA PRO A 26 23.97 -14.16 -15.93
C PRO A 26 24.42 -12.84 -15.28
N ASP A 27 24.96 -11.94 -16.09
CA ASP A 27 25.44 -10.63 -15.64
C ASP A 27 24.32 -9.87 -14.89
N PRO A 28 24.66 -9.14 -13.80
CA PRO A 28 23.71 -8.22 -13.19
C PRO A 28 23.26 -7.18 -14.23
N ILE A 29 21.96 -6.84 -14.20
CA ILE A 29 21.30 -5.86 -15.08
C ILE A 29 22.23 -4.66 -15.29
N GLN A 30 22.66 -4.44 -16.53
CA GLN A 30 23.56 -3.33 -16.84
C GLN A 30 22.88 -1.99 -16.50
N SER A 31 23.60 -1.15 -15.77
CA SER A 31 23.20 0.23 -15.48
C SER A 31 22.83 0.96 -16.78
N LEU A 32 21.70 1.68 -16.77
CA LEU A 32 21.20 2.49 -17.90
C LEU A 32 22.11 3.68 -18.26
N SER A 33 23.29 3.79 -17.67
CA SER A 33 24.23 4.90 -17.86
C SER A 33 24.80 5.04 -19.28
N ASN A 34 24.62 4.03 -20.14
CA ASN A 34 25.11 4.03 -21.53
C ASN A 34 24.01 4.13 -22.60
N ALA A 35 22.77 4.50 -22.24
CA ALA A 35 21.77 4.80 -23.25
C ALA A 35 22.18 6.06 -24.02
N THR A 36 22.75 5.90 -25.22
CA THR A 36 22.98 7.00 -26.15
C THR A 36 21.63 7.68 -26.42
N PRO A 37 21.43 8.95 -26.04
CA PRO A 37 20.15 9.60 -26.25
C PRO A 37 19.94 9.74 -27.75
N ASN A 38 18.84 9.18 -28.26
CA ASN A 38 18.45 9.44 -29.63
C ASN A 38 18.04 10.93 -29.75
N THR A 39 18.45 11.58 -30.83
CA THR A 39 18.28 13.03 -31.02
C THR A 39 16.80 13.43 -30.98
N GLU A 40 15.90 12.58 -31.49
CA GLU A 40 14.45 12.81 -31.48
C GLU A 40 13.86 12.85 -30.06
N ARG A 41 14.31 12.00 -29.13
CA ARG A 41 13.83 11.98 -27.74
C ARG A 41 14.27 13.21 -26.96
N LEU A 42 15.44 13.77 -27.27
CA LEU A 42 15.89 15.03 -26.66
C LEU A 42 15.05 16.21 -27.12
N VAL A 43 14.70 16.26 -28.42
CA VAL A 43 13.81 17.28 -28.96
C VAL A 43 12.42 17.18 -28.34
N MET A 44 11.85 15.97 -28.28
CA MET A 44 10.54 15.74 -27.65
C MET A 44 10.54 16.08 -26.16
N PHE A 45 11.64 15.83 -25.44
CA PHE A 45 11.79 16.19 -24.02
C PHE A 45 11.86 17.70 -23.82
N GLU A 46 12.61 18.43 -24.65
CA GLU A 46 12.72 19.88 -24.51
C GLU A 46 11.40 20.58 -24.91
N GLU A 47 10.72 20.11 -25.96
CA GLU A 47 9.40 20.63 -26.34
C GLU A 47 8.35 20.40 -25.25
N THR A 48 8.32 19.20 -24.64
CA THR A 48 7.38 18.91 -23.55
C THR A 48 7.73 19.66 -22.27
N LYS A 49 9.01 19.93 -22.01
CA LYS A 49 9.47 20.75 -20.88
C LYS A 49 9.06 22.21 -21.03
N GLU A 50 9.22 22.81 -22.21
CA GLU A 50 8.78 24.19 -22.48
C GLU A 50 7.26 24.36 -22.34
N VAL A 51 6.48 23.35 -22.76
CA VAL A 51 5.03 23.33 -22.53
C VAL A 51 4.71 23.26 -21.04
N TRP A 52 5.41 22.40 -20.28
CA TRP A 52 5.19 22.28 -18.84
C TRP A 52 5.53 23.58 -18.09
N ILE A 53 6.63 24.26 -18.45
CA ILE A 53 7.05 25.53 -17.84
C ILE A 53 6.03 26.64 -18.11
N ARG A 54 5.47 26.71 -19.32
CA ARG A 54 4.47 27.73 -19.68
C ARG A 54 3.20 27.67 -18.82
N TYR A 55 2.74 26.47 -18.48
CA TYR A 55 1.47 26.28 -17.77
C TYR A 55 1.62 26.20 -16.24
N ASN A 56 2.84 25.96 -15.73
CA ASN A 56 3.11 25.75 -14.30
C ASN A 56 4.10 26.77 -13.72
N VAL A 57 3.89 28.07 -14.00
CA VAL A 57 4.70 29.13 -13.39
C VAL A 57 4.43 29.17 -11.89
N ALA A 58 5.46 28.88 -11.09
CA ALA A 58 5.45 29.09 -9.65
C ALA A 58 5.30 30.60 -9.35
N PRO A 59 4.50 31.01 -8.36
CA PRO A 59 4.42 32.42 -7.97
C PRO A 59 5.79 32.91 -7.48
N GLU A 60 6.23 34.05 -8.02
CA GLU A 60 7.47 34.73 -7.62
C GLU A 60 7.49 34.96 -6.09
N PRO A 61 8.54 34.52 -5.38
CA PRO A 61 8.69 34.82 -3.96
C PRO A 61 9.09 36.30 -3.80
N GLY A 62 8.13 37.18 -3.51
CA GLY A 62 8.47 38.57 -3.16
C GLY A 62 7.39 39.65 -3.27
N VAL A 63 6.20 39.37 -3.79
CA VAL A 63 5.15 40.40 -3.88
C VAL A 63 4.12 40.22 -2.76
N ILE A 64 4.28 41.00 -1.69
CA ILE A 64 3.25 41.16 -0.65
C ILE A 64 2.14 42.07 -1.23
N PRO A 65 0.89 41.61 -1.39
CA PRO A 65 -0.22 42.51 -1.69
C PRO A 65 -0.47 43.44 -0.50
N PRO A 66 -0.72 44.75 -0.72
CA PRO A 66 -1.00 45.65 0.39
C PRO A 66 -2.28 45.22 1.13
N ALA A 67 -2.15 45.10 2.44
CA ALA A 67 -3.19 44.71 3.36
C ALA A 67 -4.42 45.62 3.27
N LEU A 68 -5.59 45.01 3.05
CA LEU A 68 -6.89 45.55 3.43
C LEU A 68 -7.49 44.58 4.44
N LEU A 69 -7.33 44.89 5.71
CA LEU A 69 -8.22 44.46 6.79
C LEU A 69 -8.82 45.75 7.36
N PRO A 70 -10.12 45.77 7.74
CA PRO A 70 -10.53 44.95 8.87
C PRO A 70 -11.95 44.36 8.88
N ALA A 71 -12.05 43.36 9.75
CA ALA A 71 -13.18 42.95 10.60
C ALA A 71 -14.37 42.20 9.96
N ALA A 72 -14.57 40.96 10.43
CA ALA A 72 -15.72 40.56 11.27
C ALA A 72 -16.20 39.12 10.98
N ASN A 73 -16.12 38.30 12.03
CA ASN A 73 -16.99 37.17 12.39
C ASN A 73 -17.03 35.91 11.51
N GLU A 74 -16.53 34.84 12.14
CA GLU A 74 -16.83 33.39 12.01
C GLU A 74 -18.29 33.01 11.64
N PRO A 75 -18.55 31.78 11.11
CA PRO A 75 -18.02 30.52 11.62
C PRO A 75 -17.22 29.68 10.61
N GLU A 76 -16.20 29.00 11.13
CA GLU A 76 -15.68 27.74 10.59
C GLU A 76 -16.84 26.79 10.29
N SER A 77 -17.00 26.44 9.02
CA SER A 77 -17.74 25.24 8.64
C SER A 77 -16.86 24.04 8.93
N GLU A 78 -16.92 23.54 10.16
CA GLU A 78 -16.58 22.15 10.46
C GLU A 78 -17.51 21.26 9.63
N THR A 79 -17.02 20.82 8.47
CA THR A 79 -17.63 19.70 7.75
C THR A 79 -17.29 18.45 8.55
N SER A 80 -18.18 18.09 9.47
CA SER A 80 -18.19 16.79 10.13
C SER A 80 -18.28 15.70 9.05
N ALA A 81 -17.16 15.03 8.78
CA ALA A 81 -17.17 13.81 7.99
C ALA A 81 -18.04 12.77 8.73
N PRO A 82 -18.97 12.07 8.06
CA PRO A 82 -19.79 11.05 8.72
C PRO A 82 -18.89 9.93 9.23
N SER A 83 -18.91 9.71 10.55
CA SER A 83 -18.32 8.53 11.19
C SER A 83 -18.99 7.26 10.67
N PRO A 84 -18.25 6.30 10.09
CA PRO A 84 -18.80 4.98 9.81
C PRO A 84 -18.92 4.22 11.14
N THR A 85 -20.08 4.34 11.79
CA THR A 85 -20.54 3.29 12.71
C THR A 85 -20.83 2.06 11.87
N LEU A 86 -20.40 0.88 12.33
CA LEU A 86 -20.71 -0.41 11.70
C LEU A 86 -22.22 -0.69 11.78
N GLY A 87 -22.97 -0.04 10.89
CA GLY A 87 -24.27 -0.46 10.43
C GLY A 87 -24.08 -1.23 9.13
N SER A 88 -24.53 -2.48 9.12
CA SER A 88 -24.68 -3.27 7.90
C SER A 88 -25.36 -2.41 6.82
N GLY A 89 -24.63 -2.11 5.74
CA GLY A 89 -25.14 -1.32 4.60
C GLY A 89 -24.74 0.16 4.54
N ALA A 90 -23.69 0.61 5.24
CA ALA A 90 -23.14 1.95 5.00
C ALA A 90 -22.65 2.05 3.54
N ALA A 91 -23.32 2.89 2.75
CA ALA A 91 -22.94 3.17 1.38
C ALA A 91 -21.48 3.66 1.34
N SER A 92 -20.66 3.01 0.51
CA SER A 92 -19.26 3.36 0.33
C SER A 92 -19.12 4.84 -0.07
N PRO A 93 -18.20 5.62 0.55
CA PRO A 93 -18.09 7.07 0.35
C PRO A 93 -17.66 7.51 -1.06
N GLY A 94 -17.51 6.58 -2.01
CA GLY A 94 -17.11 6.85 -3.40
C GLY A 94 -15.60 7.04 -3.54
N PHE A 95 -14.99 7.76 -2.60
CA PHE A 95 -13.55 7.97 -2.51
C PHE A 95 -13.04 7.75 -1.09
N TYR A 96 -11.78 7.33 -0.97
CA TYR A 96 -11.11 7.16 0.32
C TYR A 96 -9.61 7.37 0.20
N THR A 97 -9.05 8.25 1.03
CA THR A 97 -7.60 8.46 1.10
C THR A 97 -7.00 7.51 2.13
N LEU A 98 -6.08 6.65 1.68
CA LEU A 98 -5.36 5.72 2.55
C LEU A 98 -4.63 6.46 3.68
N GLN A 99 -4.81 5.96 4.89
CA GLN A 99 -4.10 6.37 6.09
C GLN A 99 -2.87 5.48 6.34
N GLU A 100 -2.04 5.87 7.30
CA GLU A 100 -0.80 5.17 7.60
C GLU A 100 -1.05 3.74 8.09
N GLY A 101 -0.39 2.78 7.43
CA GLY A 101 -0.49 1.36 7.72
C GLY A 101 -1.71 0.66 7.10
N GLU A 102 -2.45 1.33 6.22
CA GLU A 102 -3.57 0.73 5.50
C GLU A 102 -3.17 0.18 4.12
N THR A 103 -4.01 -0.72 3.63
CA THR A 103 -3.93 -1.25 2.26
C THR A 103 -5.29 -1.16 1.58
N ALA A 104 -5.30 -1.03 0.25
CA ALA A 104 -6.52 -1.04 -0.53
C ALA A 104 -7.41 -2.28 -0.26
N LYS A 105 -6.80 -3.41 0.06
CA LYS A 105 -7.50 -4.66 0.37
C LYS A 105 -8.20 -4.63 1.74
N CYS A 106 -7.60 -4.03 2.76
CA CYS A 106 -8.30 -3.89 4.04
C CYS A 106 -9.38 -2.80 4.00
N ILE A 107 -9.21 -1.76 3.16
CA ILE A 107 -10.31 -0.83 2.86
C ILE A 107 -11.49 -1.55 2.21
N ALA A 108 -11.22 -2.43 1.25
CA ALA A 108 -12.28 -3.27 0.66
C ALA A 108 -12.99 -4.12 1.72
N ARG A 109 -12.25 -4.73 2.65
CA ARG A 109 -12.85 -5.46 3.79
C ARG A 109 -13.70 -4.55 4.67
N ARG A 110 -13.20 -3.37 5.04
CA ARG A 110 -13.89 -2.44 5.94
C ARG A 110 -15.23 -1.98 5.38
N TYR A 111 -15.26 -1.62 4.11
CA TYR A 111 -16.45 -1.09 3.44
C TYR A 111 -17.31 -2.15 2.75
N ASP A 112 -17.05 -3.44 2.98
CA ASP A 112 -17.78 -4.53 2.33
C ASP A 112 -17.73 -4.46 0.80
N LEU A 113 -16.53 -4.49 0.21
CA LEU A 113 -16.34 -4.30 -1.24
C LEU A 113 -15.64 -5.50 -1.87
N ASP A 114 -15.95 -5.79 -3.13
CA ASP A 114 -15.13 -6.69 -3.94
C ASP A 114 -13.77 -6.04 -4.20
N TRP A 115 -12.75 -6.55 -3.52
CA TRP A 115 -11.40 -6.00 -3.59
C TRP A 115 -10.80 -6.12 -5.00
N ILE A 116 -11.20 -7.12 -5.81
CA ILE A 116 -10.76 -7.23 -7.22
C ILE A 116 -11.33 -6.07 -8.03
N LYS A 117 -12.62 -5.76 -7.83
CA LYS A 117 -13.25 -4.62 -8.49
C LYS A 117 -12.58 -3.31 -8.08
N LEU A 118 -12.31 -3.14 -6.79
CA LEU A 118 -11.56 -1.99 -6.27
C LEU A 118 -10.17 -1.88 -6.93
N TYR A 119 -9.41 -2.97 -7.00
CA TYR A 119 -8.08 -2.98 -7.64
C TYR A 119 -8.17 -2.55 -9.11
N SER A 120 -9.12 -3.12 -9.86
CA SER A 120 -9.32 -2.80 -11.28
C SER A 120 -9.66 -1.32 -11.53
N MET A 121 -10.44 -0.69 -10.65
CA MET A 121 -10.82 0.72 -10.77
C MET A 121 -9.69 1.68 -10.41
N ASN A 122 -8.68 1.21 -9.66
CA ASN A 122 -7.58 2.02 -9.16
C ASN A 122 -6.23 1.72 -9.82
N GLY A 123 -6.20 0.85 -10.83
CA GLY A 123 -4.96 0.41 -11.49
C GLY A 123 -4.00 -0.30 -10.53
N ILE A 124 -4.54 -0.98 -9.52
CA ILE A 124 -3.75 -1.73 -8.54
C ILE A 124 -3.61 -3.16 -9.05
N THR A 125 -2.38 -3.63 -9.07
CA THR A 125 -2.00 -4.99 -9.43
C THR A 125 -1.18 -5.61 -8.29
N TYR A 126 -0.99 -6.92 -8.32
CA TYR A 126 -0.15 -7.58 -7.31
C TYR A 126 1.32 -7.10 -7.36
N GLU A 127 1.78 -6.67 -8.54
CA GLU A 127 3.14 -6.18 -8.74
C GLU A 127 3.35 -4.78 -8.15
N ASN A 128 2.28 -3.97 -8.05
CA ASN A 128 2.38 -2.59 -7.57
C ASN A 128 1.69 -2.33 -6.23
N GLU A 129 0.93 -3.27 -5.67
CA GLU A 129 0.13 -3.03 -4.46
C GLU A 129 0.98 -2.61 -3.26
N ALA A 130 2.21 -3.11 -3.15
CA ALA A 130 3.16 -2.71 -2.10
C ALA A 130 3.66 -1.26 -2.23
N LEU A 131 3.50 -0.65 -3.40
CA LEU A 131 3.83 0.76 -3.66
C LEU A 131 2.64 1.68 -3.38
N ILE A 132 1.45 1.12 -3.13
CA ILE A 132 0.23 1.87 -2.86
C ILE A 132 0.08 2.03 -1.35
N GLY A 133 0.49 3.18 -0.82
CA GLY A 133 0.43 3.49 0.60
C GLY A 133 -0.35 4.76 0.91
N THR A 134 -0.08 5.29 2.09
CA THR A 134 -0.66 6.51 2.67
C THR A 134 -0.78 7.65 1.65
N GLY A 135 -1.89 8.37 1.70
CA GLY A 135 -2.16 9.51 0.82
C GLY A 135 -2.70 9.14 -0.56
N LYS A 136 -2.69 7.86 -0.96
CA LYS A 136 -3.38 7.44 -2.18
C LYS A 136 -4.90 7.60 -2.00
N ASN A 137 -5.51 8.41 -2.85
CA ASN A 137 -6.96 8.46 -2.97
C ASN A 137 -7.46 7.29 -3.83
N LEU A 138 -8.31 6.44 -3.24
CA LEU A 138 -8.91 5.27 -3.87
C LEU A 138 -10.32 5.61 -4.34
N ILE A 139 -10.66 5.18 -5.54
CA ILE A 139 -12.02 5.13 -6.06
C ILE A 139 -12.67 3.86 -5.53
N LEU A 140 -13.71 3.99 -4.70
CA LEU A 140 -14.40 2.85 -4.14
C LEU A 140 -15.58 2.44 -5.01
N PRO A 141 -15.67 1.16 -5.44
CA PRO A 141 -16.80 0.69 -6.22
C PRO A 141 -18.12 0.91 -5.47
N GLN A 142 -19.11 1.40 -6.21
CA GLN A 142 -20.48 1.55 -5.73
C GLN A 142 -21.26 0.26 -6.01
N ASN A 143 -22.21 -0.09 -5.13
CA ASN A 143 -23.03 -1.30 -5.24
C ASN A 143 -22.21 -2.60 -5.36
N SER A 144 -21.11 -2.68 -4.61
CA SER A 144 -20.27 -3.87 -4.48
C SER A 144 -20.42 -4.46 -3.08
N HIS A 145 -20.13 -5.75 -2.93
CA HIS A 145 -20.10 -6.45 -1.65
C HIS A 145 -18.90 -7.38 -1.59
N TRP A 146 -18.44 -7.72 -0.38
CA TRP A 146 -17.40 -8.72 -0.20
C TRP A 146 -17.91 -10.11 -0.59
N LEU A 147 -17.13 -10.82 -1.41
CA LEU A 147 -17.49 -12.15 -1.90
C LEU A 147 -16.92 -13.22 -0.96
N SER A 148 -17.63 -13.50 0.14
CA SER A 148 -17.14 -14.46 1.16
C SER A 148 -16.95 -15.88 0.63
N ASP A 149 -17.76 -16.28 -0.36
CA ASP A 149 -17.63 -17.55 -1.09
C ASP A 149 -16.29 -17.68 -1.83
N ARG A 150 -15.69 -16.56 -2.23
CA ARG A 150 -14.42 -16.52 -2.98
C ARG A 150 -13.21 -16.21 -2.11
N TYR A 151 -13.38 -15.32 -1.13
CA TYR A 151 -12.27 -14.72 -0.39
C TYR A 151 -12.22 -15.13 1.09
N GLY A 152 -13.20 -15.92 1.55
CA GLY A 152 -13.40 -16.23 2.97
C GLY A 152 -14.08 -15.09 3.72
N GLU A 153 -14.15 -15.22 5.04
CA GLU A 153 -14.76 -14.18 5.89
C GLU A 153 -14.05 -12.83 5.78
N ARG A 154 -14.79 -11.75 6.08
CA ARG A 154 -14.24 -10.39 6.11
C ARG A 154 -13.26 -10.19 7.26
N VAL A 155 -13.54 -10.83 8.39
CA VAL A 155 -12.63 -10.89 9.55
C VAL A 155 -11.32 -11.51 9.08
N SER A 156 -10.22 -10.77 9.22
CA SER A 156 -8.90 -11.22 8.74
C SER A 156 -8.11 -11.94 9.83
N ALA A 157 -8.29 -11.54 11.09
CA ALA A 157 -7.66 -12.18 12.24
C ALA A 157 -8.50 -11.97 13.50
N PRO A 158 -8.52 -12.95 14.43
CA PRO A 158 -9.11 -12.73 15.74
C PRO A 158 -8.32 -11.66 16.51
N HIS A 159 -9.02 -10.79 17.24
CA HIS A 159 -8.41 -9.77 18.08
C HIS A 159 -8.58 -10.06 19.57
N PRO A 160 -7.58 -9.70 20.40
CA PRO A 160 -7.73 -9.71 21.85
C PRO A 160 -8.65 -8.56 22.30
N ALA A 161 -9.20 -8.65 23.51
CA ALA A 161 -9.92 -7.53 24.12
C ALA A 161 -9.01 -6.31 24.40
N GLN A 162 -7.70 -6.56 24.54
CA GLN A 162 -6.70 -5.53 24.79
C GLN A 162 -5.50 -5.72 23.85
N HIS A 163 -5.10 -4.65 23.17
CA HIS A 163 -3.97 -4.63 22.25
C HIS A 163 -2.88 -3.67 22.77
N PRO A 164 -1.71 -4.16 23.18
CA PRO A 164 -0.57 -3.30 23.49
C PRO A 164 0.03 -2.78 22.19
N VAL A 165 0.00 -1.47 22.01
CA VAL A 165 0.53 -0.78 20.84
C VAL A 165 2.05 -0.94 20.79
N VAL A 166 2.57 -1.33 19.63
CA VAL A 166 4.01 -1.41 19.35
C VAL A 166 4.48 -0.29 18.43
N ALA A 167 5.80 -0.16 18.28
CA ALA A 167 6.40 0.87 17.44
C ALA A 167 5.93 0.76 15.98
N GLY A 168 5.41 1.88 15.44
CA GLY A 168 4.93 1.98 14.07
C GLY A 168 3.46 1.61 13.85
N GLU A 169 2.73 1.24 14.90
CA GLU A 169 1.29 1.03 14.78
C GLU A 169 0.50 2.34 14.86
N THR A 170 -0.57 2.36 14.08
CA THR A 170 -1.64 3.36 14.12
C THR A 170 -2.99 2.66 14.36
N LEU A 171 -4.02 3.41 14.78
CA LEU A 171 -5.39 2.89 14.87
C LEU A 171 -5.85 2.28 13.53
N TYR A 172 -5.42 2.87 12.41
CA TYR A 172 -5.71 2.39 11.06
C TYR A 172 -5.05 1.05 10.75
N SER A 173 -3.76 0.92 11.06
CA SER A 173 -3.01 -0.32 10.86
C SER A 173 -3.58 -1.47 11.71
N ILE A 174 -3.95 -1.19 12.97
CA ILE A 174 -4.51 -2.19 13.89
C ILE A 174 -5.88 -2.66 13.38
N ALA A 175 -6.75 -1.73 13.00
CA ALA A 175 -8.04 -2.06 12.41
C ALA A 175 -7.88 -2.85 11.09
N CYS A 176 -6.89 -2.51 10.27
CA CYS A 176 -6.58 -3.19 9.01
C CYS A 176 -6.15 -4.66 9.25
N VAL A 177 -5.43 -4.95 10.35
CA VAL A 177 -5.00 -6.31 10.72
C VAL A 177 -6.19 -7.18 11.11
N TYR A 178 -7.12 -6.67 11.92
CA TYR A 178 -8.26 -7.44 12.39
C TYR A 178 -9.37 -7.56 11.34
N GLY A 179 -9.65 -6.47 10.64
CA GLY A 179 -10.53 -6.43 9.47
C GLY A 179 -12.03 -6.35 9.80
N ASP A 180 -12.42 -6.54 11.05
CA ASP A 180 -13.80 -6.49 11.56
C ASP A 180 -14.08 -5.32 12.51
N VAL A 181 -13.04 -4.61 12.95
CA VAL A 181 -13.15 -3.35 13.70
C VAL A 181 -12.72 -2.16 12.84
N THR A 182 -13.25 -0.97 13.16
CA THR A 182 -12.86 0.28 12.50
C THR A 182 -11.92 1.10 13.38
N PRO A 183 -11.07 1.96 12.78
CA PRO A 183 -10.22 2.89 13.54
C PRO A 183 -11.05 3.77 14.47
N GLU A 184 -12.23 4.22 14.02
CA GLU A 184 -13.16 5.04 14.80
C GLU A 184 -13.75 4.27 15.99
N ALA A 185 -14.11 3.00 15.81
CA ALA A 185 -14.63 2.16 16.89
C ALA A 185 -13.56 1.93 17.96
N ILE A 186 -12.32 1.63 17.56
CA ILE A 186 -11.19 1.53 18.48
C ILE A 186 -10.97 2.87 19.18
N ALA A 187 -10.99 3.99 18.45
CA ALA A 187 -10.77 5.32 19.01
C ALA A 187 -11.81 5.65 20.11
N VAL A 188 -13.10 5.53 19.78
CA VAL A 188 -14.20 5.81 20.71
C VAL A 188 -14.12 4.93 21.96
N GLN A 189 -13.81 3.65 21.80
CA GLN A 189 -13.65 2.71 22.90
C GLN A 189 -12.52 3.10 23.88
N ASN A 190 -11.56 3.91 23.43
CA ASN A 190 -10.41 4.35 24.19
C ASN A 190 -10.40 5.84 24.53
N GLY A 191 -11.50 6.56 24.27
CA GLY A 191 -11.57 8.01 24.50
C GLY A 191 -10.65 8.84 23.60
N LEU A 192 -10.38 8.33 22.40
CA LEU A 192 -9.57 8.96 21.36
C LEU A 192 -10.44 9.38 20.17
N THR A 193 -9.85 10.14 19.26
CA THR A 193 -10.31 10.29 17.88
C THR A 193 -9.49 9.39 16.95
N SER A 194 -10.02 9.03 15.77
CA SER A 194 -9.25 8.23 14.79
C SER A 194 -8.06 9.00 14.21
N ALA A 195 -7.97 10.32 14.41
CA ALA A 195 -6.82 11.15 14.03
C ALA A 195 -5.71 11.18 15.09
N ASP A 196 -5.98 10.70 16.31
CA ASP A 196 -5.01 10.72 17.39
C ASP A 196 -3.86 9.74 17.12
N GLN A 197 -2.65 10.17 17.46
CA GLN A 197 -1.49 9.29 17.43
C GLN A 197 -1.48 8.37 18.65
N VAL A 198 -1.31 7.08 18.41
CA VAL A 198 -1.07 6.10 19.47
C VAL A 198 0.44 5.94 19.69
N VAL A 199 0.82 5.70 20.94
CA VAL A 199 2.23 5.58 21.34
C VAL A 199 2.56 4.17 21.79
N PRO A 200 3.79 3.67 21.53
CA PRO A 200 4.20 2.35 21.98
C PRO A 200 4.05 2.17 23.50
N GLY A 201 3.52 1.03 23.92
CA GLY A 201 3.21 0.72 25.31
C GLY A 201 1.82 1.16 25.78
N MET A 202 1.09 1.96 24.98
CA MET A 202 -0.33 2.21 25.19
C MET A 202 -1.10 0.88 25.04
N THR A 203 -2.09 0.63 25.90
CA THR A 203 -2.98 -0.54 25.73
C THR A 203 -4.34 -0.06 25.28
N LEU A 204 -4.76 -0.48 24.08
CA LEU A 204 -6.05 -0.17 23.50
C LEU A 204 -7.05 -1.27 23.83
N SER A 205 -8.25 -0.90 24.27
CA SER A 205 -9.40 -1.78 24.31
C SER A 205 -9.97 -1.93 22.90
N ILE A 206 -10.02 -3.15 22.38
CA ILE A 206 -10.56 -3.44 21.05
C ILE A 206 -12.02 -3.88 21.19
N PRO A 207 -12.97 -3.18 20.54
CA PRO A 207 -14.42 -3.45 20.67
C PRO A 207 -14.86 -4.75 19.99
#